data_AF-A0A327TQ39-F1
#
_entry.id   AF-A0A327TQ39-F1
#
_cell.length_a   1.000
_cell.length_b   1.000
_cell.length_c   1.000
_cell.angle_alpha   90.00
_cell.angle_beta   90.00
_cell.angle_gamma   90.00
#
_symmetry.space_group_name_H-M   'P 1'
#
loop_
_entity.id
_entity.type
_entity.pdbx_description
1 polymer ?
#
loop_
_entity_poly.entity_id
_entity_poly.type
_entity_poly.pdbx_seq_one_letter_code
_entity_poly.pdbx_strand_id
1 'polypeptide(L)'
;MVRVERGARLDAQEAALDALLAALGIEAPPAPDARVEALAACAPGYAQYHRIGHKRQAAYRHLTGDRAATRTHYPAVLDALLTDDDPSSPRWLAQALAVAGGSRRLQQELLTALETGDPLRQVCALTAWRWADTPHPDLARHFRTARRAAAERATDPWVRGRLDESASTEGD
;
A
#
# COMPACT_ATOMS: atom_id res chain seq x y z
N MET A 1 8.32 22.09 -2.72
CA MET A 1 8.67 21.43 -1.45
C MET A 1 8.08 20.00 -1.42
N VAL A 2 8.30 19.17 -2.45
CA VAL A 2 7.57 17.89 -2.67
C VAL A 2 8.49 16.64 -2.58
N ARG A 3 9.81 16.83 -2.69
CA ARG A 3 10.77 15.70 -2.68
C ARG A 3 10.98 15.09 -1.29
N VAL A 4 10.94 15.91 -0.23
CA VAL A 4 11.14 15.45 1.16
C VAL A 4 9.99 14.53 1.59
N GLU A 5 8.75 14.86 1.22
CA GLU A 5 7.56 14.02 1.50
C GLU A 5 7.59 12.70 0.72
N ARG A 6 8.02 12.73 -0.55
CA ARG A 6 8.14 11.49 -1.35
C ARG A 6 9.22 10.56 -0.81
N GLY A 7 10.37 11.10 -0.37
CA GLY A 7 11.43 10.32 0.26
C GLY A 7 10.94 9.61 1.51
N ALA A 8 10.29 10.33 2.42
CA ALA A 8 9.75 9.75 3.65
C ALA A 8 8.71 8.63 3.40
N ARG A 9 7.88 8.75 2.34
CA ARG A 9 6.95 7.68 1.95
C ARG A 9 7.67 6.45 1.42
N LEU A 10 8.69 6.63 0.58
CA LEU A 10 9.51 5.51 0.10
C LEU A 10 10.27 4.85 1.25
N ASP A 11 10.77 5.61 2.23
CA ASP A 11 11.43 5.07 3.42
C ASP A 11 10.47 4.24 4.27
N ALA A 12 9.24 4.75 4.50
CA ALA A 12 8.20 4.02 5.23
C ALA A 12 7.82 2.71 4.52
N GLN A 13 7.65 2.76 3.21
CA GLN A 13 7.36 1.59 2.40
C GLN A 13 8.50 0.57 2.41
N GLU A 14 9.74 1.03 2.26
CA GLU A 14 10.92 0.18 2.27
C GLU A 14 11.07 -0.51 3.62
N ALA A 15 10.87 0.21 4.73
CA ALA A 15 10.92 -0.32 6.09
C ALA A 15 9.82 -1.36 6.37
N ALA A 16 8.57 -1.12 5.93
CA ALA A 16 7.48 -2.06 6.11
C ALA A 16 7.71 -3.36 5.30
N LEU A 17 8.27 -3.25 4.09
CA LEU A 17 8.65 -4.40 3.29
C LEU A 17 9.83 -5.16 3.90
N ASP A 18 10.82 -4.48 4.48
CA ASP A 18 11.91 -5.13 5.21
C ASP A 18 11.41 -5.90 6.43
N ALA A 19 10.50 -5.30 7.21
CA ALA A 19 9.86 -5.97 8.34
C ALA A 19 9.05 -7.19 7.90
N LEU A 20 8.32 -7.09 6.79
CA LEU A 20 7.58 -8.21 6.21
C LEU A 20 8.51 -9.34 5.76
N LEU A 21 9.57 -9.03 5.01
CA LEU A 21 10.52 -10.04 4.54
C LEU A 21 11.24 -10.72 5.72
N ALA A 22 11.62 -9.96 6.75
CA ALA A 22 12.19 -10.51 7.97
C ALA A 22 11.19 -11.45 8.68
N ALA A 23 9.92 -11.07 8.78
CA ALA A 23 8.88 -11.90 9.37
C ALA A 23 8.65 -13.21 8.58
N LEU A 24 8.80 -13.17 7.25
CA LEU A 24 8.70 -14.33 6.37
C LEU A 24 10.00 -15.17 6.29
N GLY A 25 11.09 -14.72 6.93
CA GLY A 25 12.40 -15.36 6.82
C GLY A 25 12.98 -15.32 5.41
N ILE A 26 12.67 -14.29 4.63
CA ILE A 26 13.11 -14.11 3.25
C ILE A 26 14.23 -13.07 3.22
N GLU A 27 15.36 -13.44 2.66
CA GLU A 27 16.38 -12.46 2.28
C GLU A 27 15.99 -11.81 0.95
N ALA A 28 15.89 -10.49 0.92
CA ALA A 28 15.71 -9.77 -0.34
C ALA A 28 16.95 -9.99 -1.21
N PRO A 29 16.81 -10.42 -2.47
CA PRO A 29 17.97 -10.62 -3.32
C PRO A 29 18.70 -9.29 -3.55
N PRO A 30 19.99 -9.18 -3.23
CA PRO A 30 20.78 -8.02 -3.62
C PRO A 30 21.09 -8.14 -5.11
N ALA A 31 20.65 -7.17 -5.90
CA ALA A 31 21.10 -7.08 -7.29
C ALA A 31 21.51 -5.64 -7.58
N PRO A 32 22.83 -5.34 -7.67
CA PRO A 32 23.28 -4.17 -8.39
C PRO A 32 22.97 -4.38 -9.88
N ASP A 33 22.11 -3.53 -10.43
CA ASP A 33 21.77 -3.49 -11.85
C ASP A 33 22.35 -2.21 -12.45
N ALA A 34 23.30 -2.34 -13.39
CA ALA A 34 23.94 -1.22 -14.06
C ALA A 34 22.93 -0.28 -14.77
N ARG A 35 21.76 -0.80 -15.16
CA ARG A 35 20.67 0.02 -15.72
C ARG A 35 20.02 0.89 -14.65
N VAL A 36 19.91 0.37 -13.42
CA VAL A 36 19.40 1.12 -12.27
C VAL A 36 20.37 2.22 -11.87
N GLU A 37 21.67 1.98 -11.93
CA GLU A 37 22.69 3.01 -11.69
C GLU A 37 22.61 4.13 -12.73
N ALA A 38 22.52 3.77 -14.02
CA ALA A 38 22.37 4.75 -15.10
C ALA A 38 21.07 5.58 -14.96
N LEU A 39 19.97 4.94 -14.57
CA LEU A 39 18.68 5.63 -14.36
C LEU A 39 18.66 6.45 -13.06
N ALA A 40 19.37 6.03 -12.02
CA ALA A 40 19.50 6.79 -10.78
C ALA A 40 20.20 8.14 -10.99
N ALA A 41 21.12 8.22 -11.96
CA ALA A 41 21.74 9.49 -12.36
C ALA A 41 20.73 10.49 -12.96
N CYS A 42 19.68 10.00 -13.61
CA CYS A 42 18.64 10.81 -14.27
C CYS A 42 17.39 11.02 -13.38
N ALA A 43 17.13 10.13 -12.43
CA ALA A 43 15.94 10.12 -11.61
C ALA A 43 16.29 9.84 -10.13
N PRO A 44 16.45 10.89 -9.30
CA PRO A 44 16.67 10.74 -7.87
C PRO A 44 15.57 9.90 -7.21
N GLY A 45 15.96 8.89 -6.44
CA GLY A 45 15.05 7.94 -5.78
C GLY A 45 14.69 6.70 -6.61
N TYR A 46 15.09 6.61 -7.88
CA TYR A 46 14.80 5.45 -8.73
C TYR A 46 15.37 4.14 -8.17
N ALA A 47 16.61 4.17 -7.66
CA ALA A 47 17.23 3.00 -7.06
C ALA A 47 16.41 2.46 -5.87
N GLN A 48 15.88 3.34 -5.03
CA GLN A 48 15.03 2.96 -3.91
C GLN A 48 13.69 2.37 -4.38
N TYR A 49 13.02 3.04 -5.32
CA TYR A 49 11.79 2.52 -5.92
C TYR A 49 11.99 1.12 -6.53
N HIS A 50 13.11 0.89 -7.21
CA HIS A 50 13.44 -0.41 -7.78
C HIS A 50 13.68 -1.49 -6.71
N ARG A 51 14.40 -1.17 -5.63
CA ARG A 51 14.56 -2.08 -4.47
C ARG A 51 13.22 -2.44 -3.84
N ILE A 52 12.35 -1.45 -3.62
CA ILE A 52 10.97 -1.67 -3.13
C ILE A 52 10.23 -2.64 -4.04
N GLY A 53 10.33 -2.46 -5.37
CA GLY A 53 9.75 -3.37 -6.36
C GLY A 53 10.20 -4.82 -6.19
N HIS A 54 11.51 -5.05 -5.99
CA HIS A 54 12.05 -6.39 -5.73
C HIS A 54 11.55 -6.99 -4.41
N LYS A 55 11.56 -6.21 -3.32
CA LYS A 55 11.07 -6.67 -2.01
C LYS A 55 9.61 -7.08 -2.09
N ARG A 56 8.78 -6.26 -2.75
CA ARG A 56 7.36 -6.55 -2.98
C ARG A 56 7.18 -7.84 -3.79
N GLN A 57 7.96 -8.03 -4.86
CA GLN A 57 7.88 -9.24 -5.68
C GLN A 57 8.29 -10.50 -4.89
N ALA A 58 9.33 -10.42 -4.07
CA ALA A 58 9.77 -11.52 -3.21
C ALA A 58 8.68 -11.91 -2.20
N ALA A 59 8.11 -10.92 -1.50
CA ALA A 59 7.00 -11.14 -0.57
C ALA A 59 5.79 -11.76 -1.28
N TYR A 60 5.38 -11.21 -2.42
CA TYR A 60 4.22 -11.71 -3.18
C TYR A 60 4.38 -13.18 -3.60
N ARG A 61 5.53 -13.57 -4.14
CA ARG A 61 5.79 -14.96 -4.56
C ARG A 61 5.67 -15.93 -3.39
N HIS A 62 6.19 -15.55 -2.23
CA HIS A 62 6.10 -16.37 -1.03
C HIS A 62 4.65 -16.46 -0.51
N LEU A 63 3.98 -15.32 -0.36
CA LEU A 63 2.62 -15.25 0.21
C LEU A 63 1.57 -15.95 -0.67
N THR A 64 1.72 -15.92 -1.99
CA THR A 64 0.82 -16.64 -2.89
C THR A 64 1.09 -18.14 -2.97
N GLY A 65 2.33 -18.57 -2.71
CA GLY A 65 2.68 -19.97 -2.56
C GLY A 65 2.30 -20.56 -1.19
N ASP A 66 2.21 -19.73 -0.15
CA ASP A 66 1.89 -20.15 1.21
C ASP A 66 0.81 -19.27 1.87
N ARG A 67 -0.44 -19.76 1.80
CA ARG A 67 -1.59 -19.12 2.44
C ARG A 67 -1.48 -19.15 3.97
N ALA A 68 -0.83 -20.14 4.56
CA ALA A 68 -0.67 -20.23 6.01
C ALA A 68 0.29 -19.14 6.50
N ALA A 69 1.42 -18.93 5.81
CA ALA A 69 2.33 -17.81 6.08
C ALA A 69 1.60 -16.47 6.04
N THR A 70 0.74 -16.24 5.03
CA THR A 70 -0.05 -15.00 4.95
C THR A 70 -0.98 -14.82 6.16
N ARG A 71 -1.57 -15.90 6.70
CA ARG A 71 -2.41 -15.82 7.91
C ARG A 71 -1.59 -15.53 9.16
N THR A 72 -0.46 -16.22 9.33
CA THR A 72 0.45 -16.06 10.47
C THR A 72 1.00 -14.64 10.53
N HIS A 73 1.38 -14.09 9.38
CA HIS A 73 2.00 -12.77 9.27
C HIS A 73 1.02 -11.68 8.78
N TYR A 74 -0.28 -11.89 8.94
CA TYR A 74 -1.32 -10.96 8.45
C TYR A 74 -1.07 -9.50 8.85
N PRO A 75 -0.70 -9.17 10.12
CA PRO A 75 -0.42 -7.79 10.50
C PRO A 75 0.74 -7.16 9.71
N ALA A 76 1.82 -7.90 9.47
CA ALA A 76 2.97 -7.40 8.71
C ALA A 76 2.64 -7.20 7.22
N VAL A 77 1.83 -8.10 6.64
CA VAL A 77 1.36 -7.98 5.26
C VAL A 77 0.42 -6.77 5.12
N LEU A 78 -0.47 -6.55 6.09
CA LEU A 78 -1.35 -5.38 6.14
C LEU A 78 -0.55 -4.08 6.30
N ASP A 79 0.51 -4.08 7.11
CA ASP A 79 1.36 -2.90 7.30
C ASP A 79 2.11 -2.52 6.01
N ALA A 80 2.66 -3.50 5.30
CA ALA A 80 3.27 -3.30 3.98
C ALA A 80 2.25 -2.80 2.93
N LEU A 81 0.98 -3.26 3.01
CA LEU A 81 -0.08 -2.75 2.15
C LEU A 81 -0.45 -1.30 2.47
N LEU A 82 -0.50 -0.94 3.76
CA LEU A 82 -0.89 0.39 4.24
C LEU A 82 0.25 1.43 4.18
N THR A 83 1.39 1.06 3.59
CA THR A 83 2.50 1.96 3.27
C THR A 83 2.81 2.00 1.77
N ASP A 84 2.03 1.30 0.93
CA ASP A 84 2.19 1.27 -0.52
C ASP A 84 1.26 2.29 -1.21
N ASP A 85 1.79 3.47 -1.51
CA ASP A 85 1.05 4.56 -2.18
C ASP A 85 1.04 4.44 -3.71
N ASP A 86 1.66 3.40 -4.28
CA ASP A 86 1.66 3.11 -5.71
C ASP A 86 0.23 2.73 -6.18
N PRO A 87 -0.26 3.25 -7.31
CA PRO A 87 -1.65 3.01 -7.73
C PRO A 87 -2.00 1.54 -8.02
N SER A 88 -1.03 0.76 -8.50
CA SER A 88 -1.26 -0.58 -9.05
C SER A 88 -0.68 -1.70 -8.19
N SER A 89 0.38 -1.42 -7.44
CA SER A 89 1.11 -2.40 -6.66
C SER A 89 0.35 -3.00 -5.46
N PRO A 90 -0.52 -2.27 -4.74
CA PRO A 90 -1.32 -2.78 -3.62
C PRO A 90 -2.17 -4.01 -3.97
N ARG A 91 -2.51 -4.18 -5.25
CA ARG A 91 -3.32 -5.30 -5.76
C ARG A 91 -2.86 -6.66 -5.24
N TRP A 92 -1.55 -6.89 -5.25
CA TRP A 92 -0.99 -8.20 -4.93
C TRP A 92 -1.11 -8.56 -3.45
N LEU A 93 -0.77 -7.62 -2.56
CA LEU A 93 -0.87 -7.83 -1.11
C LEU A 93 -2.34 -7.83 -0.65
N ALA A 94 -3.18 -6.97 -1.22
CA ALA A 94 -4.62 -6.98 -0.96
C ALA A 94 -5.25 -8.34 -1.34
N GLN A 95 -4.90 -8.88 -2.51
CA GLN A 95 -5.37 -10.20 -2.93
C GLN A 95 -4.89 -11.31 -1.97
N ALA A 96 -3.62 -11.29 -1.55
CA ALA A 96 -3.09 -12.26 -0.59
C ALA A 96 -3.86 -12.20 0.74
N LEU A 97 -4.10 -11.01 1.30
CA LEU A 97 -4.86 -10.81 2.53
C LEU A 97 -6.33 -11.25 2.38
N ALA A 98 -6.98 -10.92 1.28
CA ALA A 98 -8.37 -11.30 1.01
C ALA A 98 -8.52 -12.83 0.90
N VAL A 99 -7.60 -13.49 0.19
CA VAL A 99 -7.59 -14.95 0.09
C VAL A 99 -7.28 -15.59 1.44
N ALA A 100 -6.28 -15.12 2.16
CA ALA A 100 -5.83 -15.72 3.42
C ALA A 100 -6.82 -15.50 4.57
N GLY A 101 -7.25 -14.25 4.79
CA GLY A 101 -8.03 -13.80 5.94
C GLY A 101 -9.48 -13.41 5.64
N GLY A 102 -9.89 -13.38 4.37
CA GLY A 102 -11.25 -13.03 3.93
C GLY A 102 -11.40 -11.55 3.56
N SER A 103 -12.20 -11.27 2.52
CA SER A 103 -12.46 -9.92 2.01
C SER A 103 -13.11 -9.00 3.03
N ARG A 104 -14.06 -9.53 3.84
CA ARG A 104 -14.74 -8.72 4.88
C ARG A 104 -13.76 -8.20 5.93
N ARG A 105 -12.85 -9.06 6.40
CA ARG A 105 -11.81 -8.67 7.37
C ARG A 105 -10.92 -7.59 6.78
N LEU A 106 -10.40 -7.81 5.56
CA LEU A 106 -9.57 -6.82 4.88
C LEU A 106 -10.29 -5.47 4.76
N GLN A 107 -11.56 -5.46 4.34
CA GLN A 107 -12.34 -4.22 4.24
C GLN A 107 -12.51 -3.53 5.60
N GLN A 108 -12.74 -4.27 6.69
CA GLN A 108 -12.79 -3.66 8.02
C GLN A 108 -11.46 -3.00 8.42
N GLU A 109 -10.33 -3.68 8.18
CA GLU A 109 -8.99 -3.16 8.48
C GLU A 109 -8.67 -1.90 7.65
N LEU A 110 -9.03 -1.90 6.36
CA LEU A 110 -8.85 -0.74 5.49
C LEU A 110 -9.74 0.43 5.91
N LEU A 111 -10.98 0.17 6.33
CA LEU A 111 -11.86 1.18 6.89
C LEU A 111 -11.28 1.77 8.18
N THR A 112 -10.81 0.94 9.11
CA THR A 112 -10.17 1.41 10.34
C THR A 112 -8.91 2.24 10.05
N ALA A 113 -8.09 1.83 9.08
CA ALA A 113 -6.92 2.60 8.66
C ALA A 113 -7.30 3.95 8.04
N LEU A 114 -8.41 4.03 7.30
CA LEU A 114 -8.93 5.28 6.77
C LEU A 114 -9.47 6.22 7.86
N GLU A 115 -10.08 5.66 8.91
CA GLU A 115 -10.68 6.45 9.99
C GLU A 115 -9.65 6.97 10.99
N THR A 116 -8.68 6.13 11.34
CA THR A 116 -7.79 6.35 12.49
C THR A 116 -6.30 6.36 12.15
N GLY A 117 -5.93 5.94 10.94
CA GLY A 117 -4.54 5.91 10.50
C GLY A 117 -3.96 7.32 10.31
N ASP A 118 -2.64 7.38 10.31
CA ASP A 118 -1.90 8.55 9.84
C ASP A 118 -2.22 8.84 8.35
N PRO A 119 -1.85 10.03 7.84
CA PRO A 119 -2.24 10.42 6.49
C PRO A 119 -1.73 9.50 5.37
N LEU A 120 -0.56 8.88 5.53
CA LEU A 120 -0.05 7.91 4.55
C LEU A 120 -0.94 6.66 4.53
N ARG A 121 -1.25 6.12 5.71
CA ARG A 121 -2.12 4.95 5.85
C ARG A 121 -3.52 5.19 5.30
N GLN A 122 -4.08 6.38 5.50
CA GLN A 122 -5.38 6.76 4.93
C GLN A 122 -5.39 6.70 3.40
N VAL A 123 -4.36 7.27 2.75
CA VAL A 123 -4.21 7.26 1.29
C VAL A 123 -3.96 5.84 0.75
N CYS A 124 -3.12 5.07 1.43
CA CYS A 124 -2.83 3.68 1.04
C CYS A 124 -4.07 2.80 1.22
N ALA A 125 -4.86 3.01 2.29
CA ALA A 125 -6.12 2.31 2.50
C ALA A 125 -7.14 2.58 1.39
N LEU A 126 -7.26 3.85 0.96
CA LEU A 126 -8.07 4.22 -0.22
C LEU A 126 -7.63 3.50 -1.49
N THR A 127 -6.31 3.44 -1.72
CA THR A 127 -5.75 2.79 -2.91
C THR A 127 -5.97 1.28 -2.87
N ALA A 128 -5.75 0.65 -1.72
CA ALA A 128 -5.96 -0.78 -1.49
C ALA A 128 -7.44 -1.19 -1.55
N TRP A 129 -8.38 -0.31 -1.18
CA TRP A 129 -9.82 -0.61 -1.18
C TRP A 129 -10.32 -1.08 -2.54
N ARG A 130 -9.78 -0.51 -3.63
CA ARG A 130 -10.12 -0.91 -5.01
C ARG A 130 -9.82 -2.37 -5.31
N TRP A 131 -8.93 -2.98 -4.53
CA TRP A 131 -8.43 -4.35 -4.71
C TRP A 131 -8.93 -5.32 -3.64
N ALA A 132 -9.71 -4.86 -2.65
CA ALA A 132 -10.14 -5.66 -1.50
C ALA A 132 -11.27 -6.68 -1.81
N ASP A 133 -11.42 -7.07 -3.08
CA ASP A 133 -12.47 -7.95 -3.64
C ASP A 133 -13.90 -7.48 -3.29
N THR A 134 -14.92 -8.21 -3.78
CA THR A 134 -16.37 -7.94 -3.69
C THR A 134 -16.76 -7.06 -2.49
N PRO A 135 -17.16 -5.80 -2.73
CA PRO A 135 -17.45 -4.87 -1.65
C PRO A 135 -18.70 -5.29 -0.88
N HIS A 136 -18.55 -5.44 0.44
CA HIS A 136 -19.68 -5.58 1.35
C HIS A 136 -20.44 -4.25 1.35
N PRO A 137 -21.71 -4.17 0.90
CA PRO A 137 -22.38 -2.88 0.63
C PRO A 137 -22.49 -1.96 1.85
N ASP A 138 -22.60 -2.53 3.05
CA ASP A 138 -22.56 -1.83 4.34
C ASP A 138 -21.19 -1.16 4.54
N LEU A 139 -20.11 -1.92 4.41
CA LEU A 139 -18.75 -1.43 4.56
C LEU A 139 -18.39 -0.42 3.47
N ALA A 140 -18.82 -0.63 2.23
CA ALA A 140 -18.57 0.30 1.13
C ALA A 140 -19.25 1.65 1.34
N ARG A 141 -20.45 1.66 1.92
CA ARG A 141 -21.13 2.91 2.32
C ARG A 141 -20.35 3.61 3.43
N HIS A 142 -19.96 2.87 4.45
CA HIS A 142 -19.18 3.43 5.56
C HIS A 142 -17.84 4.00 5.06
N PHE A 143 -17.14 3.27 4.20
CA PHE A 143 -15.87 3.69 3.63
C PHE A 143 -15.99 5.00 2.84
N ARG A 144 -17.06 5.18 2.05
CA ARG A 144 -17.31 6.46 1.37
C ARG A 144 -17.52 7.62 2.34
N THR A 145 -18.28 7.40 3.42
CA THR A 145 -18.48 8.41 4.47
C THR A 145 -17.18 8.73 5.19
N ALA A 146 -16.42 7.72 5.60
CA ALA A 146 -15.12 7.88 6.26
C ALA A 146 -14.12 8.61 5.37
N ARG A 147 -14.07 8.27 4.07
CA ARG A 147 -13.23 8.94 3.06
C ARG A 147 -13.52 10.42 2.99
N ARG A 148 -14.79 10.80 2.85
CA ARG A 148 -15.20 12.21 2.80
C ARG A 148 -14.79 12.95 4.08
N ALA A 149 -15.08 12.35 5.24
CA ALA A 149 -14.72 12.96 6.52
C ALA A 149 -13.20 13.10 6.70
N ALA A 150 -12.41 12.13 6.23
CA ALA A 150 -10.94 12.20 6.24
C ALA A 150 -10.43 13.31 5.31
N ALA A 151 -11.01 13.46 4.12
CA ALA A 151 -10.65 14.52 3.18
C ALA A 151 -10.97 15.93 3.74
N GLU A 152 -12.12 16.09 4.40
CA GLU A 152 -12.51 17.34 5.06
C GLU A 152 -11.56 17.73 6.20
N ARG A 153 -10.96 16.74 6.90
CA ARG A 153 -9.96 16.96 7.97
C ARG A 153 -8.53 17.10 7.45
N ALA A 154 -8.25 16.69 6.22
CA ALA A 154 -6.89 16.66 5.68
C ALA A 154 -6.36 18.08 5.47
N THR A 155 -5.28 18.41 6.20
CA THR A 155 -4.58 19.70 6.09
C THR A 155 -3.47 19.66 5.04
N ASP A 156 -2.91 18.47 4.81
CA ASP A 156 -1.90 18.22 3.78
C ASP A 156 -2.54 18.18 2.38
N PRO A 157 -2.09 19.03 1.42
CA PRO A 157 -2.66 19.07 0.08
C PRO A 157 -2.53 17.76 -0.72
N TRP A 158 -1.46 16.99 -0.53
CA TRP A 158 -1.27 15.69 -1.19
C TRP A 158 -2.29 14.69 -0.65
N VAL A 159 -2.46 14.62 0.67
CA VAL A 159 -3.44 13.73 1.31
C VAL A 159 -4.85 14.08 0.86
N ARG A 160 -5.19 15.38 0.96
CA ARG A 160 -6.50 15.87 0.55
C ARG A 160 -6.77 15.57 -0.92
N GLY A 161 -5.83 15.85 -1.83
CA GLY A 161 -5.98 15.57 -3.26
C GLY A 161 -6.23 14.09 -3.55
N ARG A 162 -5.54 13.18 -2.85
CA ARG A 162 -5.74 11.73 -3.01
C ARG A 162 -7.09 11.27 -2.46
N LEU A 163 -7.53 11.81 -1.33
CA LEU A 163 -8.81 11.48 -0.73
C LEU A 163 -9.99 12.11 -1.50
N ASP A 164 -9.83 13.28 -2.10
CA ASP A 164 -10.87 14.05 -2.79
C ASP A 164 -11.06 13.65 -4.26
N GLU A 165 -10.34 12.68 -4.83
CA GLU A 165 -10.48 12.21 -6.24
C GLU A 165 -11.88 11.60 -6.54
N SER A 166 -12.86 12.49 -6.59
CA SER A 166 -14.26 12.41 -6.99
C SER A 166 -14.59 13.62 -7.89
N ALA A 167 -13.59 14.36 -8.39
CA ALA A 167 -13.76 15.49 -9.32
C ALA A 167 -13.33 15.18 -10.77
N SER A 168 -12.90 13.94 -11.08
CA SER A 168 -12.37 13.61 -12.42
C SER A 168 -12.93 12.32 -13.03
N THR A 169 -13.98 11.74 -12.45
CA THR A 169 -14.70 10.60 -13.05
C THR A 169 -16.22 10.73 -12.88
N GLU A 170 -16.73 11.91 -13.22
CA GLU A 170 -18.08 12.08 -13.80
C GLU A 170 -17.85 12.77 -15.15
N GLY A 171 -17.71 11.98 -16.21
CA GLY A 171 -17.33 12.46 -17.53
C GLY A 171 -16.90 11.32 -18.44
N ASP A 172 -17.83 10.40 -18.71
CA ASP A 172 -18.05 9.76 -20.02
C ASP A 172 -19.40 9.03 -20.00
#